data_AF-A0A1W1XLI3-F1
#
_entry.id   AF-A0A1W1XLI3-F1
#
_cell.length_a   1.000
_cell.length_b   1.000
_cell.length_c   1.000
_cell.angle_alpha   90.00
_cell.angle_beta   90.00
_cell.angle_gamma   90.00
#
_symmetry.space_group_name_H-M   'P 1'
#
loop_
_entity.id
_entity.type
_entity.pdbx_description
1 polymer ?
#
loop_
_entity_poly.entity_id
_entity_poly.type
_entity_poly.pdbx_seq_one_letter_code
_entity_poly.pdbx_strand_id
1 'polypeptide(L)'
;MDRFSASLTHRCGHALADVGAEFDNHEANLIRAAFRCPQCMAEVSRRLGINTQVYVNLQQISPGMAAFVAEVTDTTDEMDDLLAAVGYGRRSKSADELHPGVEVGEPGQGVVWRKEFWFATNADPRHVVALIDHIKLEMRWLSPYLPQGESSIAFFAFPA
;
A
#
# COMPACT_ATOMS: atom_id res chain seq x y z
N MET A 1 -22.25 -23.83 25.56
CA MET A 1 -21.85 -22.46 25.15
C MET A 1 -20.33 -22.51 25.21
N ASP A 2 -19.60 -22.59 24.09
CA ASP A 2 -19.48 -21.54 23.07
C ASP A 2 -19.51 -22.07 21.62
N ARG A 3 -20.37 -21.46 20.78
CA ARG A 3 -20.53 -21.78 19.35
C ARG A 3 -20.08 -20.63 18.43
N PHE A 4 -19.33 -19.66 18.94
CA PHE A 4 -19.03 -18.41 18.22
C PHE A 4 -17.54 -18.10 18.03
N SER A 5 -16.63 -19.06 18.20
CA SER A 5 -15.27 -18.93 17.62
C SER A 5 -15.31 -19.33 16.15
N ALA A 6 -16.08 -18.61 15.32
CA ALA A 6 -15.93 -18.75 13.88
C ALA A 6 -14.54 -18.22 13.53
N SER A 7 -13.64 -19.11 13.12
CA SER A 7 -12.35 -18.70 12.55
C SER A 7 -12.63 -17.74 11.41
N LEU A 8 -12.20 -16.48 11.52
CA LEU A 8 -12.39 -15.50 10.47
C LEU A 8 -11.75 -16.01 9.18
N THR A 9 -12.47 -15.86 8.07
CA THR A 9 -11.99 -16.22 6.72
C THR A 9 -12.04 -14.99 5.82
N HIS A 10 -11.15 -14.96 4.84
CA HIS A 10 -11.21 -14.00 3.74
C HIS A 10 -12.49 -14.20 2.92
N ARG A 11 -12.86 -13.21 2.10
CA ARG A 11 -14.01 -13.29 1.19
C ARG A 11 -13.95 -14.45 0.19
N CYS A 12 -12.75 -14.95 -0.12
CA CYS A 12 -12.54 -16.14 -0.95
C CYS A 12 -12.74 -17.48 -0.21
N GLY A 13 -13.04 -17.47 1.10
CA GLY A 13 -13.20 -18.68 1.92
C GLY A 13 -11.89 -19.27 2.47
N HIS A 14 -10.73 -18.67 2.15
CA HIS A 14 -9.45 -19.06 2.75
C HIS A 14 -9.33 -18.52 4.19
N ALA A 15 -8.72 -19.31 5.07
CA ALA A 15 -8.47 -18.90 6.45
C ALA A 15 -7.59 -17.64 6.51
N LEU A 16 -7.85 -16.76 7.49
CA LEU A 16 -6.90 -15.70 7.81
C LEU A 16 -5.62 -16.34 8.35
N ALA A 17 -4.49 -16.09 7.67
CA ALA A 17 -3.20 -16.48 8.20
C ALA A 17 -2.87 -15.67 9.46
N ASP A 18 -2.19 -16.30 10.42
CA ASP A 18 -1.60 -15.58 11.54
C ASP A 18 -0.63 -14.53 10.99
N VAL A 19 -0.82 -13.29 11.43
CA VAL A 19 0.11 -12.21 11.15
C VAL A 19 1.06 -12.05 12.32
N GLY A 20 2.27 -11.54 12.04
CA GLY A 20 3.21 -11.20 13.11
C GLY A 20 2.56 -10.25 14.11
N ALA A 21 3.00 -10.29 15.37
CA ALA A 21 2.44 -9.48 16.45
C ALA A 21 2.38 -7.97 16.14
N GLU A 22 3.24 -7.50 15.22
CA GLU A 22 3.31 -6.13 14.71
C GLU A 22 2.04 -5.70 13.94
N PHE A 23 1.22 -6.65 13.48
CA PHE A 23 -0.02 -6.42 12.74
C PHE A 23 -1.25 -7.04 13.42
N ASP A 24 -1.10 -7.60 14.63
CA ASP A 24 -2.17 -8.25 15.37
C ASP A 24 -3.04 -7.23 16.10
N ASN A 25 -3.83 -6.48 15.31
CA ASN A 25 -4.87 -5.61 15.83
C ASN A 25 -6.25 -6.06 15.31
N HIS A 26 -7.28 -5.88 16.15
CA HIS A 26 -8.64 -6.36 15.84
C HIS A 26 -9.19 -5.73 14.54
N GLU A 27 -8.87 -4.46 14.29
CA GLU A 27 -9.30 -3.73 13.10
C GLU A 27 -8.66 -4.26 11.81
N ALA A 28 -7.36 -4.56 11.79
CA ALA A 28 -6.73 -5.16 10.61
C ALA A 28 -7.28 -6.57 10.33
N ASN A 29 -7.65 -7.33 11.37
CA ASN A 29 -8.27 -8.64 11.16
C ASN A 29 -9.65 -8.51 10.49
N LEU A 30 -10.45 -7.50 10.85
CA LEU A 30 -11.73 -7.22 10.19
C LEU A 30 -11.55 -6.75 8.75
N ILE A 31 -10.60 -5.84 8.51
CA ILE A 31 -10.25 -5.39 7.16
C ILE A 31 -9.84 -6.58 6.30
N ARG A 32 -8.91 -7.42 6.77
CA ARG A 32 -8.44 -8.61 6.04
C ARG A 32 -9.57 -9.58 5.70
N ALA A 33 -10.51 -9.80 6.62
CA ALA A 33 -11.67 -10.66 6.39
C ALA A 33 -12.63 -10.11 5.32
N ALA A 34 -12.71 -8.78 5.15
CA ALA A 34 -13.57 -8.13 4.16
C ALA A 34 -13.10 -8.35 2.71
N PHE A 35 -11.81 -8.65 2.50
CA PHE A 35 -11.20 -8.82 1.18
C PHE A 35 -10.84 -10.28 0.88
N ARG A 36 -10.59 -10.59 -0.41
CA ARG A 36 -9.95 -11.85 -0.78
C ARG A 36 -8.55 -11.94 -0.18
N CYS A 37 -8.06 -13.17 -0.01
CA CYS A 37 -6.71 -13.37 0.50
C CYS A 37 -5.67 -12.87 -0.52
N PRO A 38 -4.44 -12.56 -0.07
CA PRO A 38 -3.40 -11.99 -0.95
C PRO A 38 -3.14 -12.83 -2.20
N GLN A 39 -3.09 -14.16 -2.05
CA GLN A 39 -2.84 -15.07 -3.16
C GLN A 39 -3.94 -15.02 -4.22
N CYS A 40 -5.21 -14.92 -3.81
CA CYS A 40 -6.33 -14.80 -4.73
C CYS A 40 -6.30 -13.46 -5.49
N MET A 41 -5.97 -12.35 -4.82
CA MET A 41 -5.87 -11.04 -5.47
C MET A 41 -4.71 -10.98 -6.46
N ALA A 42 -3.54 -11.51 -6.08
CA ALA A 42 -2.38 -11.61 -6.95
C ALA A 42 -2.68 -12.47 -8.19
N GLU A 43 -3.39 -13.59 -8.01
CA GLU A 43 -3.76 -14.49 -9.09
C GLU A 43 -4.75 -13.86 -10.08
N VAL A 44 -5.74 -13.11 -9.57
CA VAL A 44 -6.66 -12.35 -10.44
C VAL A 44 -5.89 -11.33 -11.28
N SER A 45 -4.99 -10.57 -10.65
CA SER A 45 -4.15 -9.58 -11.35
C SER A 45 -3.30 -10.23 -12.45
N ARG A 46 -2.67 -11.38 -12.16
CA ARG A 46 -1.92 -12.16 -13.16
C ARG A 46 -2.78 -12.62 -14.33
N ARG A 47 -3.98 -13.14 -14.07
CA ARG A 47 -4.90 -13.61 -15.12
C ARG A 47 -5.40 -12.48 -16.02
N LEU A 48 -5.55 -11.29 -15.45
CA LEU A 48 -5.94 -10.09 -16.18
C LEU A 48 -4.76 -9.40 -16.91
N GLY A 49 -3.53 -9.91 -16.74
CA GLY A 49 -2.34 -9.29 -17.32
C GLY A 49 -2.01 -7.93 -16.71
N ILE A 50 -2.54 -7.63 -15.52
CA ILE A 50 -2.32 -6.37 -14.82
C ILE A 50 -0.98 -6.44 -14.09
N ASN A 51 -0.11 -5.47 -14.38
CA ASN A 51 1.22 -5.38 -13.80
C ASN A 51 1.26 -4.35 -12.66
N THR A 52 0.63 -4.66 -11.54
CA THR A 52 0.65 -3.78 -10.36
C THR A 52 2.09 -3.59 -9.85
N GLN A 53 2.51 -2.33 -9.72
CA GLN A 53 3.82 -1.92 -9.22
C GLN A 53 3.67 -0.95 -8.05
N VAL A 54 4.63 -0.95 -7.14
CA VAL A 54 4.69 -0.04 -5.98
C VAL A 54 6.01 0.72 -6.03
N TYR A 55 5.91 2.05 -6.00
CA TYR A 55 7.05 2.95 -6.01
C TYR A 55 7.12 3.67 -4.67
N VAL A 56 8.24 3.49 -3.96
CA VAL A 56 8.50 4.16 -2.69
C VAL A 56 9.58 5.22 -2.91
N ASN A 57 9.24 6.49 -2.77
CA ASN A 57 10.16 7.60 -2.98
C ASN A 57 10.11 8.61 -1.82
N LEU A 58 11.07 9.54 -1.82
CA LEU A 58 11.12 10.65 -0.88
C LEU A 58 10.76 11.92 -1.64
N GLN A 59 9.78 12.68 -1.13
CA GLN A 59 9.37 13.94 -1.76
C GLN A 59 9.39 15.09 -0.77
N GLN A 60 9.73 16.26 -1.29
CA GLN A 60 9.54 17.51 -0.57
C GLN A 60 8.10 17.98 -0.79
N ILE A 61 7.30 17.96 0.28
CA ILE A 61 5.88 18.38 0.20
C ILE A 61 5.78 19.89 0.34
N SER A 62 6.59 20.48 1.22
CA SER A 62 6.67 21.93 1.42
C SER A 62 7.99 22.32 2.09
N PRO A 63 8.34 23.61 2.17
CA PRO A 63 9.52 24.05 2.92
C PRO A 63 9.45 23.57 4.38
N GLY A 64 10.46 22.82 4.81
CA GLY A 64 10.51 22.27 6.16
C GLY A 64 9.83 20.90 6.35
N MET A 65 9.09 20.40 5.36
CA MET A 65 8.37 19.13 5.42
C MET A 65 8.69 18.21 4.24
N ALA A 66 8.93 16.95 4.55
CA ALA A 66 9.13 15.90 3.56
C ALA A 66 8.19 14.72 3.87
N ALA A 67 7.99 13.85 2.88
CA ALA A 67 7.29 12.61 3.08
C ALA A 67 7.99 11.50 2.32
N PHE A 68 8.04 10.32 2.93
CA PHE A 68 8.13 9.11 2.13
C PHE A 68 6.76 8.83 1.54
N VAL A 69 6.73 8.45 0.27
CA VAL A 69 5.49 8.26 -0.47
C VAL A 69 5.51 6.89 -1.10
N ALA A 70 4.43 6.13 -0.91
CA ALA A 70 4.17 4.89 -1.61
C ALA A 70 3.09 5.13 -2.66
N GLU A 71 3.41 4.86 -3.92
CA GLU A 71 2.51 4.99 -5.06
C GLU A 71 2.29 3.62 -5.71
N VAL A 72 1.04 3.15 -5.76
CA VAL A 72 0.66 1.89 -6.40
C VAL A 72 0.03 2.19 -7.76
N THR A 73 0.57 1.59 -8.82
CA THR A 73 0.06 1.70 -10.19
C THR A 73 -0.69 0.45 -10.61
N ASP A 74 -1.52 0.58 -11.64
CA ASP A 74 -2.13 -0.54 -12.39
C ASP A 74 -2.79 -1.57 -11.47
N THR A 75 -3.87 -1.15 -10.81
CA THR A 75 -4.60 -1.93 -9.81
C THR A 75 -5.88 -2.52 -10.39
N THR A 76 -6.41 -3.56 -9.74
CA THR A 76 -7.76 -4.09 -9.99
C THR A 76 -8.77 -3.38 -9.10
N ASP A 77 -10.06 -3.38 -9.46
CA ASP A 77 -11.13 -2.80 -8.63
C ASP A 77 -11.11 -3.33 -7.17
N GLU A 78 -10.79 -4.60 -6.97
CA GLU A 78 -10.70 -5.17 -5.62
C GLU A 78 -9.45 -4.72 -4.85
N MET A 79 -8.36 -4.45 -5.57
CA MET A 79 -7.16 -3.83 -4.99
C MET A 79 -7.41 -2.36 -4.66
N ASP A 80 -8.16 -1.63 -5.50
CA ASP A 80 -8.59 -0.26 -5.24
C ASP A 80 -9.34 -0.15 -3.90
N ASP A 81 -10.31 -1.03 -3.68
CA ASP A 81 -11.08 -1.06 -2.44
C ASP A 81 -10.21 -1.38 -1.22
N LEU A 82 -9.26 -2.32 -1.36
CA LEU A 82 -8.32 -2.67 -0.28
C LEU A 82 -7.41 -1.47 0.06
N LEU A 83 -6.84 -0.83 -0.96
CA LEU A 83 -5.92 0.30 -0.79
C LEU A 83 -6.63 1.48 -0.14
N ALA A 84 -7.87 1.78 -0.55
CA ALA A 84 -8.71 2.77 0.11
C ALA A 84 -8.94 2.44 1.60
N ALA A 85 -9.25 1.17 1.91
CA ALA A 85 -9.51 0.73 3.28
C ALA A 85 -8.28 0.84 4.21
N VAL A 86 -7.06 0.75 3.66
CA VAL A 86 -5.80 0.89 4.42
C VAL A 86 -5.15 2.28 4.30
N GLY A 87 -5.92 3.26 3.79
CA GLY A 87 -5.59 4.69 3.86
C GLY A 87 -4.83 5.25 2.66
N TYR A 88 -4.79 4.56 1.51
CA TYR A 88 -4.30 5.14 0.27
C TYR A 88 -5.39 6.02 -0.36
N GLY A 89 -4.98 7.15 -0.94
CA GLY A 89 -5.84 8.05 -1.68
C GLY A 89 -5.54 8.01 -3.18
N ARG A 90 -6.57 8.13 -4.01
CA ARG A 90 -6.42 8.24 -5.47
C ARG A 90 -5.83 9.61 -5.84
N ARG A 91 -4.71 9.63 -6.57
CA ARG A 91 -3.93 10.83 -6.92
C ARG A 91 -3.35 10.69 -8.33
N SER A 92 -2.86 11.79 -8.90
CA SER A 92 -2.02 11.74 -10.10
C SER A 92 -0.64 11.16 -9.76
N LYS A 93 0.06 10.65 -10.77
CA LYS A 93 1.44 10.16 -10.62
C LYS A 93 2.38 11.30 -10.23
N SER A 94 3.35 11.03 -9.37
CA SER A 94 4.49 11.93 -9.18
C SER A 94 5.46 11.84 -10.34
N ALA A 95 6.04 12.98 -10.73
CA ALA A 95 7.10 13.00 -11.73
C ALA A 95 8.49 12.84 -11.12
N ASP A 96 8.73 13.48 -9.97
CA ASP A 96 10.02 13.45 -9.25
C ASP A 96 9.85 13.87 -7.77
N GLU A 97 10.97 14.11 -7.07
CA GLU A 97 11.01 14.47 -5.64
C GLU A 97 10.39 15.85 -5.33
N LEU A 98 10.29 16.75 -6.32
CA LEU A 98 9.83 18.13 -6.18
C LEU A 98 8.47 18.38 -6.81
N HIS A 99 7.99 17.44 -7.63
CA HIS A 99 6.71 17.50 -8.33
C HIS A 99 5.80 16.34 -7.90
N PRO A 100 5.21 16.42 -6.68
CA PRO A 100 4.28 15.42 -6.18
C PRO A 100 2.97 15.41 -6.99
N GLY A 101 2.37 14.23 -7.13
CA GLY A 101 1.03 14.08 -7.70
C GLY A 101 -0.05 14.66 -6.79
N VAL A 102 -0.72 15.74 -7.22
CA VAL A 102 -1.59 16.55 -6.36
C VAL A 102 -3.07 16.18 -6.46
N GLU A 103 -3.76 16.57 -7.52
CA GLU A 103 -5.16 16.24 -7.77
C GLU A 103 -5.28 15.56 -9.13
N VAL A 104 -6.28 14.70 -9.28
CA VAL A 104 -6.59 14.01 -10.55
C VAL A 104 -7.18 15.06 -11.51
N GLY A 105 -6.33 15.87 -12.10
CA GLY A 105 -6.73 17.05 -12.86
C GLY A 105 -7.04 16.77 -14.33
N GLU A 106 -6.31 15.86 -14.98
CA GLU A 106 -6.41 15.67 -16.43
C GLU A 106 -6.57 14.21 -16.87
N PRO A 107 -7.46 13.93 -17.83
CA PRO A 107 -7.49 12.65 -18.53
C PRO A 107 -6.13 12.40 -19.21
N GLY A 108 -5.39 11.38 -18.74
CA GLY A 108 -4.12 10.97 -19.34
C GLY A 108 -2.89 11.05 -18.44
N GLN A 109 -2.95 11.73 -17.29
CA GLN A 109 -1.80 11.86 -16.37
C GLN A 109 -1.44 10.59 -15.57
N GLY A 110 -2.14 9.48 -15.83
CA GLY A 110 -2.00 8.26 -15.03
C GLY A 110 -2.52 8.46 -13.61
N VAL A 111 -3.20 7.45 -13.09
CA VAL A 111 -3.73 7.48 -11.72
C VAL A 111 -2.95 6.49 -10.89
N VAL A 112 -2.64 6.89 -9.66
CA VAL A 112 -2.05 6.02 -8.64
C VAL A 112 -2.84 6.07 -7.35
N TRP A 113 -2.68 5.01 -6.57
CA TRP A 113 -3.03 5.01 -5.16
C TRP A 113 -1.82 5.46 -4.36
N ARG A 114 -1.97 6.53 -3.61
CA ARG A 114 -0.88 7.22 -2.92
C ARG A 114 -1.11 7.24 -1.41
N LYS A 115 -0.08 6.90 -0.66
CA LYS A 115 -0.02 7.07 0.81
C LYS A 115 1.25 7.79 1.18
N GLU A 116 1.13 8.76 2.08
CA GLU A 116 2.22 9.66 2.44
C GLU A 116 2.57 9.51 3.93
N PHE A 117 3.86 9.46 4.22
CA PHE A 117 4.42 9.30 5.56
C PHE A 117 5.25 10.53 5.90
N TRP A 118 4.61 11.50 6.55
CA TRP A 118 5.14 12.86 6.70
C TRP A 118 6.14 12.97 7.85
N PHE A 119 7.16 13.79 7.66
CA PHE A 119 8.09 14.16 8.70
C PHE A 119 8.66 15.57 8.49
N ALA A 120 9.01 16.23 9.59
CA ALA A 120 9.71 17.49 9.52
C ALA A 120 11.17 17.26 9.12
N THR A 121 11.71 18.11 8.24
CA THR A 121 13.10 18.01 7.75
C THR A 121 14.15 18.20 8.85
N ASN A 122 13.77 18.78 9.99
CA ASN A 122 14.57 18.92 11.19
C ASN A 122 14.24 17.87 12.28
N ALA A 123 13.47 16.83 11.94
CA ALA A 123 13.15 15.76 12.86
C ALA A 123 14.41 15.03 13.32
N ASP A 124 14.37 14.48 14.54
CA ASP A 124 15.43 13.60 15.04
C ASP A 124 15.64 12.45 14.04
N PRO A 125 16.89 12.21 13.57
CA PRO A 125 17.17 11.14 12.61
C PRO A 125 16.66 9.77 13.06
N ARG A 126 16.58 9.49 14.36
CA ARG A 126 16.04 8.23 14.89
C ARG A 126 14.57 8.04 14.57
N HIS A 127 13.79 9.13 14.54
CA HIS A 127 12.38 9.08 14.13
C HIS A 127 12.25 8.81 12.62
N VAL A 128 13.16 9.37 11.81
CA VAL A 128 13.19 9.10 10.37
C VAL A 128 13.55 7.64 10.10
N VAL A 129 14.51 7.06 10.83
CA VAL A 129 14.83 5.63 10.74
C VAL A 129 13.65 4.75 11.13
N ALA A 130 12.98 5.06 12.25
CA ALA A 130 11.80 4.32 12.67
C ALA A 130 10.67 4.39 11.61
N LEU A 131 10.52 5.55 10.94
CA LEU A 131 9.57 5.71 9.84
C LEU A 131 9.94 4.85 8.63
N ILE A 132 11.23 4.76 8.28
CA ILE A 132 11.72 3.88 7.21
C ILE A 132 11.40 2.41 7.52
N ASP A 133 11.57 1.98 8.77
CA ASP A 133 11.25 0.61 9.16
C ASP A 133 9.74 0.33 9.10
N HIS A 134 8.92 1.32 9.47
CA HIS A 134 7.47 1.25 9.30
C HIS A 134 7.05 1.14 7.83
N ILE A 135 7.70 1.88 6.92
CA ILE A 135 7.41 1.80 5.48
C ILE A 135 7.80 0.43 4.92
N LYS A 136 8.95 -0.12 5.32
CA LYS A 136 9.34 -1.48 4.92
C LYS A 136 8.34 -2.51 5.41
N LEU A 137 7.79 -2.32 6.60
CA LEU A 137 6.76 -3.19 7.17
C LEU A 137 5.47 -3.13 6.32
N GLU A 138 5.01 -1.92 5.97
CA GLU A 138 3.88 -1.71 5.05
C GLU A 138 4.11 -2.41 3.70
N MET A 139 5.29 -2.25 3.11
CA MET A 139 5.63 -2.86 1.82
C MET A 139 5.68 -4.38 1.89
N ARG A 140 6.19 -4.96 2.97
CA ARG A 140 6.18 -6.41 3.22
C ARG A 140 4.76 -6.95 3.40
N TRP A 141 3.88 -6.17 4.02
CA TRP A 141 2.47 -6.54 4.15
C TRP A 141 1.75 -6.50 2.80
N LEU A 142 2.05 -5.52 1.95
CA LEU A 142 1.44 -5.37 0.63
C LEU A 142 1.98 -6.38 -0.40
N SER A 143 3.24 -6.80 -0.28
CA SER A 143 3.92 -7.65 -1.27
C SER A 143 3.16 -8.93 -1.66
N PRO A 144 2.49 -9.68 -0.76
CA PRO A 144 1.79 -10.91 -1.13
C PRO A 144 0.54 -10.66 -1.98
N TYR A 145 0.04 -9.43 -2.02
CA TYR A 145 -1.07 -9.02 -2.88
C TYR A 145 -0.62 -8.70 -4.31
N LEU A 146 0.68 -8.48 -4.54
CA LEU A 146 1.23 -8.09 -5.83
C LEU A 146 1.45 -9.31 -6.74
N PRO A 147 1.21 -9.18 -8.06
CA PRO A 147 1.32 -10.31 -8.99
C PRO A 147 2.73 -10.91 -9.08
N GLN A 148 3.77 -10.08 -8.89
CA GLN A 148 5.19 -10.47 -8.88
C GLN A 148 5.84 -10.39 -7.48
N GLY A 149 5.03 -10.28 -6.43
CA GLY A 149 5.52 -10.19 -5.05
C GLY A 149 6.42 -8.98 -4.82
N GLU A 150 7.48 -9.14 -4.02
CA GLU A 150 8.43 -8.08 -3.67
C GLU A 150 9.16 -7.47 -4.88
N SER A 151 9.28 -8.20 -5.99
CA SER A 151 9.94 -7.67 -7.20
C SER A 151 9.14 -6.56 -7.89
N SER A 152 7.86 -6.39 -7.54
CA SER A 152 7.03 -5.26 -7.97
C SER A 152 7.25 -3.99 -7.13
N ILE A 153 8.16 -4.01 -6.15
CA ILE A 153 8.38 -2.89 -5.22
C ILE A 153 9.74 -2.25 -5.52
N ALA A 154 9.71 -0.99 -5.93
CA ALA A 154 10.91 -0.20 -6.22
C ALA A 154 11.07 0.93 -5.21
N PHE A 155 12.23 0.99 -4.56
CA PHE A 155 12.61 2.10 -3.69
C PHE A 155 13.43 3.13 -4.46
N PHE A 156 13.28 4.41 -4.11
CA PHE A 156 13.93 5.54 -4.78
C PHE A 156 13.62 5.61 -6.27
N ALA A 157 12.39 5.27 -6.63
CA ALA A 157 11.90 5.26 -8.01
C ALA A 157 10.53 5.94 -8.10
N PHE A 158 10.20 6.41 -9.30
CA PHE A 158 8.93 7.04 -9.64
C PHE A 158 8.20 6.22 -10.71
N PRO A 159 6.84 6.25 -10.73
CA PRO A 159 6.08 5.68 -11.82
C PRO A 159 6.46 6.31 -13.17
N ALA A 160 6.77 5.48 -14.16
CA ALA A 160 6.94 5.92 -15.55
C ALA A 160 5.60 6.26 -16.23
#